data_AF-A0A524JDI4-F1
#
_entry.id   AF-A0A524JDI4-F1
#
_cell.length_a   1.000
_cell.length_b   1.000
_cell.length_c   1.000
_cell.angle_alpha   90.00
_cell.angle_beta   90.00
_cell.angle_gamma   90.00
#
_symmetry.space_group_name_H-M   'P 1'
#
loop_
_entity.id
_entity.type
_entity.pdbx_description
1 polymer ?
#
loop_
_entity_poly.entity_id
_entity_poly.type
_entity_poly.pdbx_seq_one_letter_code
_entity_poly.pdbx_strand_id
1 'polypeptide(L)'
;RLARFFHQDRDNNTYRITKSIRDMVVFATQNIINDPPFSKLDLISCRNLLIYMDTILQKKVLALFHYALNPDGYLFLGNSESLGEFSELFKVVDRTWRIFQSMGMPTNWPVTKNITPSPIRRIAGSALQPDENKLAKETSVHAIVDRILLDQHTPPCAIINEQAEVIYIHGHTGRYLEPSAGDASLNIIRMARDGLKQALTTAIRKVIVQKTAVPCGNLHVKTDGDIAIVDLLVTPIQEQGLNHALYMVIFNEVAALLNEASTPEESSQRSGQDRRNAELERELRSQQEYMQTIIEELETANEELMSTNEELQSANEELQSTNEELETSKEELQSVNEELTTVNTELQEKLIDLSQANNDINNLLAGTGVGTVFVDNHLIIQRFTPAATDVINLIKTDTGRPLSHIASKLNYRSLVDDVQMVLTSLVPRKMEVQTMDGHWYLVNILPYRTLENVIDGAVLTFSEISEMKRLQDLSRLAIVIRDSNDAITMQDLKGNIRAWNPGAQRIYGWSEEEALQMNIKDIVPENKRENALDLIRRLVKGEEITSFVTQRLTKDQRVLDVWLNISKLVNEDGQTYAIATTEREEMQNAEHH
;
A
#
# COMPACT_ATOMS: atom_id res chain seq x y z
N ARG A 1 18.64 14.54 9.82
CA ARG A 1 17.19 14.19 9.84
C ARG A 1 16.82 13.47 11.14
N LEU A 2 17.44 12.32 11.45
CA LEU A 2 17.20 11.57 12.69
C LEU A 2 17.41 12.42 13.94
N ALA A 3 18.56 13.09 14.07
CA ALA A 3 18.85 13.99 15.20
C ALA A 3 17.92 15.21 15.36
N ARG A 4 17.10 15.54 14.35
CA ARG A 4 16.24 16.74 14.35
C ARG A 4 14.77 16.44 14.64
N PHE A 5 14.28 15.26 14.25
CA PHE A 5 12.86 14.91 14.30
C PHE A 5 12.57 13.62 15.09
N PHE A 6 13.60 12.93 15.57
CA PHE A 6 13.47 11.67 16.28
C PHE A 6 14.34 11.66 17.54
N HIS A 7 13.81 11.09 18.61
CA HIS A 7 14.54 10.72 19.82
C HIS A 7 14.82 9.23 19.78
N GLN A 8 16.06 8.84 20.04
CA GLN A 8 16.42 7.44 20.20
C GLN A 8 16.05 7.01 21.62
N ASP A 9 15.16 6.02 21.72
CA ASP A 9 14.79 5.43 23.01
C ASP A 9 15.95 4.54 23.46
N ARG A 10 16.48 4.80 24.66
CA ARG A 10 17.75 4.20 25.12
C ARG A 10 17.63 2.71 25.43
N ASP A 11 16.41 2.22 25.65
CA ASP A 11 16.19 0.84 26.11
C ASP A 11 15.92 -0.15 24.96
N ASN A 12 15.47 0.31 23.78
CA ASN A 12 15.03 -0.58 22.70
C ASN A 12 15.60 -0.26 21.31
N ASN A 13 16.64 0.59 21.22
CA ASN A 13 17.25 1.01 19.94
C ASN A 13 16.25 1.47 18.87
N THR A 14 15.11 2.02 19.30
CA THR A 14 14.02 2.47 18.44
C THR A 14 13.99 3.99 18.39
N TYR A 15 13.61 4.55 17.24
CA TYR A 15 13.48 6.00 17.06
C TYR A 15 12.03 6.42 17.25
N ARG A 16 11.78 7.28 18.23
CA ARG A 16 10.47 7.87 18.48
C ARG A 16 10.41 9.29 17.93
N ILE A 17 9.36 9.62 17.17
CA ILE A 17 9.21 10.96 16.60
C ILE A 17 9.03 12.02 17.71
N THR A 18 9.57 13.22 17.48
CA THR A 18 9.42 14.36 18.40
C THR A 18 7.96 14.70 18.65
N LYS A 19 7.60 14.98 19.90
CA LYS A 19 6.21 15.26 20.34
C LYS A 19 5.54 16.36 19.52
N SER A 20 6.27 17.40 19.14
CA SER A 20 5.78 18.51 18.32
C SER A 20 5.21 18.07 16.96
N ILE A 21 5.75 17.03 16.34
CA ILE A 21 5.25 16.48 15.07
C ILE A 21 4.12 15.50 15.33
N ARG A 22 4.26 14.66 16.35
CA ARG A 22 3.21 13.70 16.73
C ARG A 22 1.89 14.40 17.05
N ASP A 23 1.95 15.53 17.75
CA ASP A 23 0.75 16.27 18.16
C ASP A 23 0.05 16.95 16.95
N MET A 24 0.67 16.98 15.76
CA MET A 24 0.03 17.39 14.49
C MET A 24 -0.74 16.25 13.80
N VAL A 25 -0.62 15.00 14.27
CA VAL A 25 -1.20 13.81 13.65
C VAL A 25 -2.15 13.13 14.62
N VAL A 26 -3.44 13.10 14.26
CA VAL A 26 -4.46 12.40 15.03
C VAL A 26 -4.81 11.11 14.30
N PHE A 27 -4.68 9.98 14.99
CA PHE A 27 -5.15 8.69 14.50
C PHE A 27 -6.58 8.46 15.01
N ALA A 28 -7.51 8.23 14.10
CA ALA A 28 -8.88 7.88 14.42
C ALA A 28 -9.28 6.66 13.58
N THR A 29 -10.00 5.72 14.18
CA THR A 29 -10.65 4.62 13.47
C THR A 29 -11.89 5.16 12.78
N GLN A 30 -11.95 5.07 11.46
CA GLN A 30 -13.07 5.57 10.66
C GLN A 30 -13.46 4.52 9.60
N ASN A 31 -14.71 4.11 9.60
CA ASN A 31 -15.34 3.39 8.50
C ASN A 31 -15.82 4.39 7.44
N ILE A 32 -15.10 4.47 6.32
CA ILE A 32 -15.35 5.45 5.24
C ILE A 32 -16.78 5.35 4.65
N ILE A 33 -17.46 4.21 4.81
CA ILE A 33 -18.78 3.97 4.20
C ILE A 33 -19.92 4.32 5.15
N ASN A 34 -19.75 4.00 6.43
CA ASN A 34 -20.81 4.09 7.44
C ASN A 34 -20.67 5.32 8.34
N ASP A 35 -19.44 5.76 8.59
CA ASP A 35 -19.18 6.92 9.44
C ASP A 35 -19.30 8.22 8.65
N PRO A 36 -19.76 9.32 9.28
CA PRO A 36 -19.89 10.61 8.61
C PRO A 36 -18.52 11.10 8.11
N PRO A 37 -18.42 11.55 6.83
CA PRO A 37 -17.15 12.02 6.28
C PRO A 37 -16.72 13.33 6.95
N PHE A 38 -15.41 13.50 7.13
CA PHE A 38 -14.84 14.81 7.42
C PHE A 38 -15.11 15.74 6.23
N SER A 39 -15.52 16.97 6.51
CA SER A 39 -15.77 17.99 5.48
C SER A 39 -14.67 19.04 5.49
N LYS A 40 -14.52 19.74 4.37
CA LYS A 40 -13.56 20.85 4.19
C LYS A 40 -12.10 20.42 4.29
N LEU A 41 -11.76 19.28 3.70
CA LEU A 41 -10.39 18.80 3.60
C LEU A 41 -9.68 19.44 2.40
N ASP A 42 -8.40 19.81 2.59
CA ASP A 42 -7.58 20.36 1.49
C ASP A 42 -6.86 19.25 0.70
N LEU A 43 -6.61 18.10 1.33
CA LEU A 43 -5.93 16.95 0.74
C LEU A 43 -6.53 15.65 1.28
N ILE A 44 -6.86 14.73 0.38
CA ILE A 44 -7.16 13.33 0.70
C ILE A 44 -6.11 12.45 0.01
N SER A 45 -5.44 11.60 0.78
CA SER A 45 -4.51 10.59 0.27
C SER A 45 -5.08 9.20 0.55
N CYS A 46 -5.44 8.48 -0.50
CA CYS A 46 -5.99 7.12 -0.42
C CYS A 46 -5.09 6.15 -1.21
N ARG A 47 -4.36 5.30 -0.48
CA ARG A 47 -3.41 4.33 -1.03
C ARG A 47 -3.76 2.94 -0.48
N ASN A 48 -3.75 1.94 -1.35
CA ASN A 48 -3.98 0.52 -1.07
C ASN A 48 -5.32 0.20 -0.41
N LEU A 49 -6.37 1.02 -0.60
CA LEU A 49 -7.69 0.77 0.01
C LEU A 49 -8.74 0.32 -1.01
N LEU A 50 -8.90 1.05 -2.12
CA LEU A 50 -9.97 0.80 -3.09
C LEU A 50 -9.82 -0.57 -3.77
N ILE A 51 -8.60 -1.11 -3.82
CA ILE A 51 -8.31 -2.43 -4.41
C ILE A 51 -9.01 -3.61 -3.71
N TYR A 52 -9.44 -3.43 -2.46
CA TYR A 52 -10.17 -4.45 -1.69
C TYR A 52 -11.69 -4.29 -1.78
N MET A 53 -12.18 -3.31 -2.55
CA MET A 53 -13.61 -2.98 -2.64
C MET A 53 -14.14 -3.28 -4.04
N ASP A 54 -15.41 -3.69 -4.10
CA ASP A 54 -16.12 -3.83 -5.38
C ASP A 54 -16.35 -2.46 -6.04
N THR A 55 -16.76 -2.48 -7.31
CA THR A 55 -16.96 -1.24 -8.08
C THR A 55 -18.04 -0.35 -7.46
N ILE A 56 -19.03 -0.91 -6.78
CA ILE A 56 -20.15 -0.17 -6.18
C ILE A 56 -19.66 0.64 -4.96
N LEU A 57 -18.90 0.00 -4.06
CA LEU A 57 -18.27 0.64 -2.92
C LEU A 57 -17.26 1.69 -3.36
N GLN A 58 -16.42 1.39 -4.36
CA GLN A 58 -15.46 2.34 -4.91
C GLN A 58 -16.18 3.62 -5.39
N LYS A 59 -17.32 3.47 -6.09
CA LYS A 59 -18.12 4.61 -6.54
C LYS A 59 -18.66 5.44 -5.37
N LYS A 60 -19.17 4.80 -4.33
CA LYS A 60 -19.67 5.47 -3.12
C LYS A 60 -18.55 6.23 -2.39
N VAL A 61 -17.38 5.63 -2.26
CA VAL A 61 -16.21 6.23 -1.59
C VAL A 61 -15.66 7.42 -2.37
N LEU A 62 -15.55 7.33 -3.70
CA LEU A 62 -15.08 8.45 -4.53
C LEU A 62 -16.03 9.65 -4.49
N ALA A 63 -17.35 9.41 -4.47
CA ALA A 63 -18.35 10.47 -4.28
C ALA A 63 -18.22 11.15 -2.90
N LEU A 64 -17.93 10.36 -1.85
CA LEU A 64 -17.66 10.87 -0.51
C LEU A 64 -16.36 11.71 -0.45
N PHE A 65 -15.29 11.29 -1.14
CA PHE A 65 -14.05 12.07 -1.22
C PHE A 65 -14.25 13.41 -1.92
N HIS A 66 -15.00 13.43 -3.02
CA HIS A 66 -15.36 14.67 -3.69
C HIS A 66 -16.15 15.62 -2.77
N TYR A 67 -17.10 15.08 -1.99
CA TYR A 67 -17.87 15.86 -1.02
C TYR A 67 -17.00 16.37 0.15
N ALA A 68 -16.04 15.57 0.60
CA ALA A 68 -15.17 15.89 1.72
C ALA A 68 -14.13 16.98 1.37
N LEU A 69 -13.70 17.03 0.11
CA LEU A 69 -12.70 17.98 -0.39
C LEU A 69 -13.29 19.39 -0.60
N ASN A 70 -12.50 20.41 -0.27
CA ASN A 70 -12.78 21.79 -0.69
C ASN A 70 -12.71 21.91 -2.23
N PRO A 71 -13.38 22.92 -2.82
CA PRO A 71 -13.09 23.34 -4.20
C PRO A 71 -11.58 23.58 -4.34
N ASP A 72 -10.95 23.06 -5.40
CA ASP A 72 -9.50 23.07 -5.63
C ASP A 72 -8.66 22.18 -4.68
N GLY A 73 -9.29 21.40 -3.79
CA GLY A 73 -8.63 20.41 -2.96
C GLY A 73 -8.04 19.25 -3.77
N TYR A 74 -7.00 18.61 -3.23
CA TYR A 74 -6.27 17.56 -3.94
C TYR A 74 -6.67 16.16 -3.49
N LEU A 75 -6.86 15.26 -4.44
CA LEU A 75 -7.01 13.83 -4.24
C LEU A 75 -5.77 13.12 -4.76
N PHE A 76 -5.09 12.39 -3.89
CA PHE A 76 -3.92 11.59 -4.22
C PHE A 76 -4.28 10.11 -4.11
N LEU A 77 -4.28 9.41 -5.25
CA LEU A 77 -4.58 7.98 -5.32
C LEU A 77 -3.33 7.11 -5.46
N GLY A 78 -3.49 5.83 -5.16
CA GLY A 78 -2.48 4.82 -5.37
C GLY A 78 -2.30 4.39 -6.83
N ASN A 79 -1.18 3.73 -7.12
CA ASN A 79 -0.85 3.24 -8.47
C ASN A 79 -1.81 2.13 -8.93
N SER A 80 -2.55 1.51 -8.02
CA SER A 80 -3.52 0.46 -8.30
C SER A 80 -4.97 1.00 -8.31
N GLU A 81 -5.16 2.28 -8.00
CA GLU A 81 -6.45 2.92 -7.81
C GLU A 81 -6.77 3.90 -8.93
N SER A 82 -7.93 3.74 -9.56
CA SER A 82 -8.37 4.59 -10.66
C SER A 82 -9.64 5.35 -10.31
N LEU A 83 -9.85 6.49 -10.95
CA LEU A 83 -11.06 7.31 -10.78
C LEU A 83 -12.30 6.71 -11.46
N GLY A 84 -12.14 5.70 -12.33
CA GLY A 84 -13.24 5.10 -13.08
C GLY A 84 -14.12 6.15 -13.79
N GLU A 85 -15.43 6.07 -13.55
CA GLU A 85 -16.45 6.98 -14.09
C GLU A 85 -16.42 8.40 -13.46
N PHE A 86 -15.70 8.63 -12.36
CA PHE A 86 -15.61 9.94 -11.70
C PHE A 86 -14.52 10.87 -12.27
N SER A 87 -13.94 10.50 -13.41
CA SER A 87 -12.95 11.34 -14.11
C SER A 87 -13.47 12.74 -14.46
N GLU A 88 -14.79 12.93 -14.58
CA GLU A 88 -15.42 14.21 -14.88
C GLU A 88 -15.44 15.19 -13.70
N LEU A 89 -15.36 14.69 -12.45
CA LEU A 89 -15.37 15.52 -11.23
C LEU A 89 -13.97 15.98 -10.79
N PHE A 90 -12.93 15.43 -11.41
CA PHE A 90 -11.56 15.67 -11.01
C PHE A 90 -10.68 16.05 -12.19
N LYS A 91 -9.99 17.18 -12.08
CA LYS A 91 -8.97 17.58 -13.03
C LYS A 91 -7.68 16.83 -12.74
N VAL A 92 -7.11 16.19 -13.77
CA VAL A 92 -5.82 15.51 -13.63
C VAL A 92 -4.70 16.54 -13.58
N VAL A 93 -3.98 16.60 -12.46
CA VAL A 93 -2.81 17.48 -12.27
C VAL A 93 -1.54 16.75 -12.67
N ASP A 94 -1.39 15.51 -12.20
CA ASP A 94 -0.24 14.67 -12.53
C ASP A 94 -0.67 13.20 -12.69
N ARG A 95 -0.46 12.64 -13.88
CA ARG A 95 -0.79 11.23 -14.18
C ARG A 95 0.22 10.25 -13.59
N THR A 96 1.49 10.63 -13.55
CA THR A 96 2.59 9.79 -13.04
C THR A 96 2.44 9.57 -11.55
N TRP A 97 2.08 10.63 -10.83
CA TRP A 97 1.84 10.60 -9.39
C TRP A 97 0.37 10.44 -9.02
N ARG A 98 -0.55 10.29 -9.98
CA ARG A 98 -2.00 10.15 -9.76
C ARG A 98 -2.57 11.18 -8.78
N ILE A 99 -2.22 12.45 -9.06
CA ILE A 99 -2.70 13.61 -8.33
C ILE A 99 -3.82 14.24 -9.14
N PHE A 100 -4.95 14.42 -8.47
CA PHE A 100 -6.16 14.96 -9.04
C PHE A 100 -6.64 16.15 -8.22
N GLN A 101 -7.25 17.13 -8.87
CA GLN A 101 -7.78 18.33 -8.23
C GLN A 101 -9.31 18.30 -8.34
N SER A 102 -9.99 18.49 -7.20
CA SER A 102 -11.44 18.53 -7.12
C SER A 102 -11.98 19.75 -7.87
N MET A 103 -12.76 19.51 -8.91
CA MET A 103 -13.44 20.57 -9.65
C MET A 103 -14.74 20.87 -8.88
N GLY A 104 -14.83 22.03 -8.24
CA GLY A 104 -15.99 22.42 -7.43
C GLY A 104 -17.33 22.15 -8.13
N MET A 105 -18.37 21.84 -7.34
CA MET A 105 -19.64 21.24 -7.80
C MET A 105 -20.19 21.79 -9.12
N PRO A 106 -20.44 20.93 -10.12
CA PRO A 106 -21.50 21.16 -11.08
C PRO A 106 -22.86 21.00 -10.38
N THR A 107 -23.76 21.94 -10.62
CA THR A 107 -25.01 22.22 -9.90
C THR A 107 -26.10 21.13 -9.93
N ASN A 108 -25.81 19.90 -10.38
CA ASN A 108 -26.84 18.89 -10.66
C ASN A 108 -26.43 17.42 -10.41
N TRP A 109 -25.49 17.14 -9.50
CA TRP A 109 -25.09 15.75 -9.20
C TRP A 109 -25.84 15.18 -7.98
N PRO A 110 -26.52 14.02 -8.09
CA PRO A 110 -27.39 13.48 -7.04
C PRO A 110 -26.57 12.74 -5.97
N VAL A 111 -25.92 13.49 -5.07
CA VAL A 111 -25.26 12.90 -3.86
C VAL A 111 -26.19 12.89 -2.66
N THR A 112 -27.38 13.49 -2.74
CA THR A 112 -28.24 13.78 -1.58
C THR A 112 -29.39 12.81 -1.33
N LYS A 113 -29.30 11.52 -1.69
CA LYS A 113 -30.33 10.54 -1.27
C LYS A 113 -29.93 9.52 -0.20
N ASN A 114 -28.65 9.17 0.01
CA ASN A 114 -28.31 8.05 0.91
C ASN A 114 -27.17 8.31 1.92
N ILE A 115 -26.86 9.57 2.25
CA ILE A 115 -25.93 9.89 3.34
C ILE A 115 -26.63 10.86 4.29
N THR A 116 -27.44 10.31 5.20
CA THR A 116 -27.80 11.01 6.44
C THR A 116 -27.16 10.26 7.60
N PRO A 117 -26.18 10.85 8.32
CA PRO A 117 -25.82 10.37 9.64
C PRO A 117 -26.97 10.71 10.59
N SER A 118 -27.54 9.70 11.25
CA SER A 118 -28.46 9.92 12.38
C SER A 118 -27.72 10.65 13.49
N PRO A 119 -28.14 11.85 13.92
CA PRO A 119 -27.59 12.44 15.12
C PRO A 119 -28.26 11.81 16.34
N ILE A 120 -27.43 11.50 17.33
CA ILE A 120 -27.84 11.15 18.68
C ILE A 120 -28.82 12.21 19.19
N ARG A 121 -30.00 11.73 19.58
CA ARG A 121 -31.14 12.49 20.13
C ARG A 121 -30.71 13.16 21.44
N ARG A 122 -30.42 14.46 21.41
CA ARG A 122 -30.49 15.31 22.61
C ARG A 122 -31.97 15.61 22.89
N ILE A 123 -32.42 15.20 24.07
CA ILE A 123 -33.74 15.53 24.62
C ILE A 123 -33.75 17.02 24.99
N ALA A 124 -34.59 17.82 24.34
CA ALA A 124 -35.46 18.85 24.94
C ALA A 124 -36.14 19.71 23.85
N GLY A 125 -37.46 19.90 23.98
CA GLY A 125 -38.14 21.13 23.53
C GLY A 125 -38.87 21.09 22.20
N SER A 126 -40.12 20.61 22.23
CA SER A 126 -41.31 21.11 21.51
C SER A 126 -41.13 22.19 20.43
N ALA A 127 -41.56 21.87 19.19
CA ALA A 127 -42.78 22.44 18.60
C ALA A 127 -43.03 21.79 17.23
N LEU A 128 -44.14 21.06 17.14
CA LEU A 128 -44.71 20.57 15.90
C LEU A 128 -45.31 21.76 15.13
N GLN A 129 -44.92 21.91 13.86
CA GLN A 129 -45.93 22.05 12.81
C GLN A 129 -45.42 21.45 11.49
N PRO A 130 -46.31 20.83 10.72
CA PRO A 130 -45.97 19.89 9.66
C PRO A 130 -45.98 20.59 8.30
N ASP A 131 -45.13 20.16 7.37
CA ASP A 131 -45.48 20.30 5.96
C ASP A 131 -44.91 19.14 5.14
N GLU A 132 -45.86 18.33 4.72
CA GLU A 132 -46.11 17.93 3.34
C GLU A 132 -44.99 17.29 2.51
N ASN A 133 -45.37 16.15 1.92
CA ASN A 133 -44.69 15.41 0.86
C ASN A 133 -43.56 14.45 1.26
N LYS A 134 -43.92 13.48 2.09
CA LYS A 134 -43.57 12.05 1.87
C LYS A 134 -44.73 11.14 2.30
N LEU A 135 -45.89 11.29 1.65
CA LEU A 135 -46.98 10.32 1.69
C LEU A 135 -47.38 9.98 0.25
N ALA A 136 -46.56 9.17 -0.41
CA ALA A 136 -46.89 8.60 -1.71
C ALA A 136 -46.19 7.25 -1.85
N LYS A 137 -46.72 6.25 -1.14
CA LYS A 137 -46.78 4.80 -1.46
C LYS A 137 -47.03 3.89 -0.25
N GLU A 138 -47.68 4.39 0.78
CA GLU A 138 -48.60 3.57 1.57
C GLU A 138 -49.99 4.12 1.30
N THR A 139 -50.63 3.66 0.24
CA THR A 139 -52.08 3.73 0.16
C THR A 139 -52.56 2.94 1.38
N SER A 140 -53.00 3.65 2.41
CA SER A 140 -53.20 3.06 3.72
C SER A 140 -54.22 1.93 3.61
N VAL A 141 -53.83 0.73 4.06
CA VAL A 141 -54.74 -0.41 4.19
C VAL A 141 -56.01 0.04 4.95
N HIS A 142 -55.86 0.96 5.90
CA HIS A 142 -56.97 1.64 6.59
C HIS A 142 -57.95 2.40 5.68
N ALA A 143 -57.52 3.19 4.69
CA ALA A 143 -58.44 3.91 3.81
C ALA A 143 -59.23 2.97 2.88
N ILE A 144 -58.62 1.83 2.52
CA ILE A 144 -59.27 0.77 1.76
C ILE A 144 -60.31 0.06 2.65
N VAL A 145 -59.94 -0.26 3.89
CA VAL A 145 -60.82 -0.87 4.89
C VAL A 145 -62.02 0.03 5.21
N ASP A 146 -61.82 1.33 5.42
CA ASP A 146 -62.91 2.28 5.69
C ASP A 146 -63.88 2.39 4.51
N ARG A 147 -63.39 2.28 3.26
CA ARG A 147 -64.23 2.28 2.05
C ARG A 147 -65.05 0.99 1.92
N ILE A 148 -64.48 -0.17 2.26
CA ILE A 148 -65.20 -1.46 2.25
C ILE A 148 -66.30 -1.47 3.34
N LEU A 149 -66.03 -0.89 4.50
CA LEU A 149 -66.97 -0.81 5.61
C LEU A 149 -68.13 0.18 5.38
N LEU A 150 -67.95 1.19 4.50
CA LEU A 150 -68.99 2.17 4.17
C LEU A 150 -70.07 1.62 3.23
N ASP A 151 -69.78 0.56 2.46
CA ASP A 151 -70.68 0.03 1.42
C ASP A 151 -71.76 -0.93 1.97
N GLN A 152 -71.64 -1.39 3.21
CA GLN A 152 -72.59 -2.32 3.84
C GLN A 152 -72.84 -1.88 5.30
N HIS A 153 -74.09 -1.91 5.77
CA HIS A 153 -74.38 -1.72 7.20
C HIS A 153 -73.89 -2.97 7.97
N THR A 154 -72.63 -2.96 8.42
CA THR A 154 -71.92 -4.20 8.77
C THR A 154 -72.02 -4.58 10.26
N PRO A 155 -72.33 -5.85 10.56
CA PRO A 155 -72.13 -6.47 11.88
C PRO A 155 -70.65 -6.48 12.32
N PRO A 156 -70.32 -6.87 13.58
CA PRO A 156 -68.94 -6.92 14.05
C PRO A 156 -68.07 -7.82 13.16
N CYS A 157 -66.93 -7.29 12.68
CA CYS A 157 -66.06 -7.99 11.75
C CYS A 157 -64.56 -7.79 12.06
N ALA A 158 -63.74 -8.73 11.62
CA ALA A 158 -62.28 -8.68 11.74
C ALA A 158 -61.62 -8.96 10.39
N ILE A 159 -60.55 -8.22 10.07
CA ILE A 159 -59.79 -8.37 8.83
C ILE A 159 -58.45 -9.02 9.14
N ILE A 160 -58.12 -10.07 8.38
CA ILE A 160 -56.95 -10.91 8.61
C ILE A 160 -56.08 -11.04 7.35
N ASN A 161 -54.77 -11.29 7.56
CA ASN A 161 -53.84 -11.70 6.50
C ASN A 161 -53.88 -13.21 6.23
N GLU A 162 -53.06 -13.70 5.28
CA GLU A 162 -52.93 -15.12 4.95
C GLU A 162 -52.47 -15.99 6.13
N GLN A 163 -51.76 -15.40 7.10
CA GLN A 163 -51.25 -16.06 8.32
C GLN A 163 -52.28 -16.05 9.47
N ALA A 164 -53.52 -15.60 9.21
CA ALA A 164 -54.58 -15.44 10.19
C ALA A 164 -54.26 -14.45 11.33
N GLU A 165 -53.40 -13.47 11.08
CA GLU A 165 -53.15 -12.35 11.99
C GLU A 165 -54.17 -11.23 11.72
N VAL A 166 -54.67 -10.63 12.80
CA VAL A 166 -55.67 -9.57 12.75
C VAL A 166 -55.01 -8.24 12.42
N ILE A 167 -55.35 -7.67 11.26
CA ILE A 167 -54.90 -6.35 10.81
C ILE A 167 -55.85 -5.26 11.32
N TYR A 168 -57.15 -5.54 11.37
CA TYR A 168 -58.16 -4.57 11.78
C TYR A 168 -59.37 -5.25 12.44
N ILE A 169 -59.96 -4.59 13.44
CA ILE A 169 -61.17 -5.03 14.14
C ILE A 169 -62.22 -3.91 14.05
N HIS A 170 -63.42 -4.25 13.58
CA HIS A 170 -64.57 -3.35 13.54
C HIS A 170 -65.67 -3.84 14.49
N GLY A 171 -66.14 -2.96 15.37
CA GLY A 171 -67.21 -3.24 16.33
C GLY A 171 -66.75 -3.98 17.60
N HIS A 172 -67.72 -4.39 18.43
CA HIS A 172 -67.47 -5.05 19.71
C HIS A 172 -67.31 -6.57 19.53
N THR A 173 -66.10 -7.03 19.20
CA THR A 173 -65.80 -8.47 19.02
C THR A 173 -65.45 -9.22 20.31
N GLY A 174 -65.45 -8.56 21.48
CA GLY A 174 -65.06 -9.15 22.77
C GLY A 174 -65.91 -10.35 23.25
N ARG A 175 -67.11 -10.53 22.68
CA ARG A 175 -67.95 -11.72 22.89
C ARG A 175 -67.47 -12.95 22.13
N TYR A 176 -66.67 -12.78 21.08
CA TYR A 176 -66.22 -13.87 20.20
C TYR A 176 -64.70 -14.07 20.25
N LEU A 177 -63.95 -12.98 20.46
CA LEU A 177 -62.50 -12.93 20.50
C LEU A 177 -62.02 -12.42 21.87
N GLU A 178 -61.10 -13.11 22.50
CA GLU A 178 -60.40 -12.71 23.73
C GLU A 178 -58.88 -12.84 23.55
N PRO A 179 -58.06 -11.95 24.15
CA PRO A 179 -56.60 -12.10 24.10
C PRO A 179 -56.17 -13.44 24.75
N SER A 180 -55.33 -14.22 24.07
CA SER A 180 -54.82 -15.48 24.61
C SER A 180 -53.98 -15.23 25.87
N ALA A 181 -54.22 -15.97 26.96
CA ALA A 181 -53.40 -15.90 28.17
C ALA A 181 -51.98 -16.43 27.88
N GLY A 182 -50.98 -15.55 27.94
CA GLY A 182 -49.58 -15.87 27.60
C GLY A 182 -48.98 -14.86 26.61
N ASP A 183 -48.22 -15.34 25.63
CA ASP A 183 -47.60 -14.48 24.61
C ASP A 183 -48.65 -13.67 23.84
N ALA A 184 -48.42 -12.37 23.73
CA ALA A 184 -49.30 -11.42 23.03
C ALA A 184 -49.28 -11.70 21.52
N SER A 185 -50.12 -12.63 21.07
CA SER A 185 -50.30 -12.94 19.64
C SER A 185 -51.64 -12.42 19.14
N LEU A 186 -51.61 -11.62 18.06
CA LEU A 186 -52.79 -11.07 17.38
C LEU A 186 -53.39 -12.06 16.36
N ASN A 187 -53.28 -13.37 16.61
CA ASN A 187 -53.78 -14.39 15.70
C ASN A 187 -55.25 -14.72 16.00
N ILE A 188 -56.13 -14.58 15.01
CA ILE A 188 -57.59 -14.70 15.22
C ILE A 188 -58.03 -16.09 15.71
N ILE A 189 -57.29 -17.15 15.34
CA ILE A 189 -57.59 -18.52 15.77
C ILE A 189 -57.27 -18.69 17.26
N ARG A 190 -56.16 -18.09 17.71
CA ARG A 190 -55.73 -18.14 19.12
C ARG A 190 -56.58 -17.22 20.00
N MET A 191 -57.11 -16.14 19.42
CA MET A 191 -58.01 -15.23 20.09
C MET A 191 -59.46 -15.72 20.14
N ALA A 192 -59.86 -16.72 19.35
CA ALA A 192 -61.25 -17.20 19.33
C ALA A 192 -61.63 -17.93 20.63
N ARG A 193 -62.81 -17.63 21.20
CA ARG A 193 -63.37 -18.37 22.34
C ARG A 193 -63.69 -19.83 21.99
N ASP A 194 -63.82 -20.67 23.02
CA ASP A 194 -64.10 -22.10 22.85
C ASP A 194 -65.43 -22.35 22.11
N GLY A 195 -65.40 -23.24 21.12
CA GLY A 195 -66.48 -23.48 20.15
C GLY A 195 -66.24 -22.88 18.76
N LEU A 196 -65.47 -21.79 18.66
CA LEU A 196 -65.18 -21.12 17.38
C LEU A 196 -63.87 -21.56 16.71
N LYS A 197 -62.88 -22.02 17.50
CA LYS A 197 -61.50 -22.31 17.02
C LYS A 197 -61.46 -23.26 15.81
N GLN A 198 -62.18 -24.38 15.89
CA GLN A 198 -62.16 -25.43 14.84
C GLN A 198 -62.89 -24.98 13.57
N ALA A 199 -64.04 -24.31 13.73
CA ALA A 199 -64.81 -23.77 12.61
C ALA A 199 -64.04 -22.66 11.88
N LEU A 200 -63.40 -21.76 12.63
CA LEU A 200 -62.60 -20.65 12.09
C LEU A 200 -61.35 -21.16 11.34
N THR A 201 -60.65 -22.17 11.90
CA THR A 201 -59.50 -22.81 11.25
C THR A 201 -59.90 -23.45 9.92
N THR A 202 -61.03 -24.15 9.90
CA THR A 202 -61.55 -24.82 8.69
C THR A 202 -62.01 -23.80 7.64
N ALA A 203 -62.70 -22.74 8.07
CA ALA A 203 -63.20 -21.69 7.19
C ALA A 203 -62.04 -20.92 6.54
N ILE A 204 -61.02 -20.51 7.30
CA ILE A 204 -59.85 -19.78 6.79
C ILE A 204 -59.09 -20.64 5.77
N ARG A 205 -58.80 -21.91 6.08
CA ARG A 205 -58.14 -22.82 5.13
C ARG A 205 -58.94 -23.00 3.84
N LYS A 206 -60.26 -23.16 3.94
CA LYS A 206 -61.13 -23.29 2.75
C LYS A 206 -61.16 -22.01 1.92
N VAL A 207 -61.24 -20.83 2.54
CA VAL A 207 -61.26 -19.55 1.82
C VAL A 207 -59.93 -19.23 1.14
N ILE A 208 -58.78 -19.57 1.76
CA ILE A 208 -57.46 -19.41 1.14
C ILE A 208 -57.35 -20.24 -0.14
N VAL A 209 -57.81 -21.50 -0.11
CA VAL A 209 -57.74 -22.41 -1.26
C VAL A 209 -58.77 -22.09 -2.33
N GLN A 210 -60.03 -21.85 -1.93
CA GLN A 210 -61.16 -21.72 -2.87
C GLN A 210 -61.40 -20.29 -3.35
N LYS A 211 -60.89 -19.27 -2.63
CA LYS A 211 -61.08 -17.83 -2.91
C LYS A 211 -62.55 -17.41 -3.07
N THR A 212 -63.48 -18.11 -2.42
CA THR A 212 -64.92 -17.83 -2.38
C THR A 212 -65.40 -17.62 -0.94
N ALA A 213 -66.53 -16.95 -0.75
CA ALA A 213 -67.15 -16.78 0.56
C ALA A 213 -67.56 -18.14 1.17
N VAL A 214 -67.20 -18.38 2.44
CA VAL A 214 -67.54 -19.62 3.16
C VAL A 214 -68.44 -19.28 4.35
N PRO A 215 -69.74 -19.63 4.31
CA PRO A 215 -70.62 -19.54 5.46
C PRO A 215 -70.46 -20.76 6.37
N CYS A 216 -70.41 -20.54 7.68
CA CYS A 216 -70.43 -21.57 8.72
C CYS A 216 -71.50 -21.20 9.76
N GLY A 217 -72.65 -21.88 9.71
CA GLY A 217 -73.77 -21.60 10.61
C GLY A 217 -73.84 -22.51 11.83
N ASN A 218 -74.70 -22.16 12.79
CA ASN A 218 -75.00 -22.92 14.03
C ASN A 218 -73.79 -23.19 14.95
N LEU A 219 -72.90 -22.22 15.12
CA LEU A 219 -71.75 -22.36 16.02
C LEU A 219 -72.15 -21.98 17.45
N HIS A 220 -71.96 -22.91 18.39
CA HIS A 220 -72.22 -22.66 19.81
C HIS A 220 -70.98 -22.04 20.46
N VAL A 221 -71.09 -20.78 20.88
CA VAL A 221 -70.01 -20.02 21.52
C VAL A 221 -70.30 -19.90 23.00
N LYS A 222 -69.33 -20.28 23.84
CA LYS A 222 -69.45 -20.13 25.29
C LYS A 222 -69.00 -18.73 25.71
N THR A 223 -69.94 -17.87 26.08
CA THR A 223 -69.68 -16.49 26.55
C THR A 223 -70.04 -16.34 28.02
N ASP A 224 -69.06 -16.13 28.91
CA ASP A 224 -69.17 -15.76 30.35
C ASP A 224 -70.55 -15.95 31.04
N GLY A 225 -71.13 -17.15 30.93
CA GLY A 225 -72.42 -17.53 31.54
C GLY A 225 -73.45 -18.16 30.59
N ASP A 226 -73.45 -17.79 29.30
CA ASP A 226 -74.46 -18.19 28.30
C ASP A 226 -73.85 -18.86 27.05
N ILE A 227 -74.62 -19.71 26.37
CA ILE A 227 -74.27 -20.29 25.06
C ILE A 227 -74.99 -19.48 23.98
N ALA A 228 -74.23 -18.75 23.17
CA ALA A 228 -74.76 -18.00 22.03
C ALA A 228 -74.60 -18.82 20.73
N ILE A 229 -75.62 -18.79 19.86
CA ILE A 229 -75.53 -19.39 18.51
C ILE A 229 -75.12 -18.30 17.52
N VAL A 230 -74.00 -18.53 16.84
CA VAL A 230 -73.38 -17.56 15.93
C VAL A 230 -73.20 -18.19 14.55
N ASP A 231 -73.55 -17.42 13.52
CA ASP A 231 -73.21 -17.68 12.13
C ASP A 231 -71.94 -16.89 11.77
N LEU A 232 -70.94 -17.60 11.25
CA LEU A 232 -69.66 -17.05 10.81
C LEU A 232 -69.62 -16.98 9.30
N LEU A 233 -69.19 -15.85 8.73
CA LEU A 233 -68.98 -15.70 7.30
C LEU A 233 -67.55 -15.20 7.03
N VAL A 234 -66.77 -15.97 6.27
CA VAL A 234 -65.40 -15.58 5.87
C VAL A 234 -65.39 -15.29 4.37
N THR A 235 -65.00 -14.06 4.00
CA THR A 235 -65.01 -13.57 2.61
C THR A 235 -63.63 -13.04 2.20
N PRO A 236 -63.13 -13.37 0.99
CA PRO A 236 -61.88 -12.79 0.48
C PRO A 236 -62.11 -11.38 -0.06
N ILE A 237 -61.20 -10.45 0.25
CA ILE A 237 -61.22 -9.08 -0.29
C ILE A 237 -60.38 -9.08 -1.57
N GLN A 238 -61.04 -8.91 -2.72
CA GLN A 238 -60.38 -8.82 -4.03
C GLN A 238 -60.37 -7.38 -4.52
N GLU A 239 -59.31 -6.62 -4.21
CA GLU A 239 -59.17 -5.25 -4.68
C GLU A 239 -57.81 -5.03 -5.37
N GLN A 240 -57.83 -4.34 -6.52
CA GLN A 240 -56.63 -4.13 -7.34
C GLN A 240 -55.71 -3.11 -6.67
N GLY A 241 -54.53 -3.55 -6.23
CA GLY A 241 -53.51 -2.68 -5.63
C GLY A 241 -53.01 -3.10 -4.24
N LEU A 242 -53.56 -4.17 -3.66
CA LEU A 242 -53.03 -4.78 -2.44
C LEU A 242 -51.91 -5.78 -2.77
N ASN A 243 -50.74 -5.61 -2.14
CA ASN A 243 -49.60 -6.53 -2.27
C ASN A 243 -49.78 -7.86 -1.51
N HIS A 244 -50.86 -8.01 -0.73
CA HIS A 244 -51.14 -9.18 0.12
C HIS A 244 -52.65 -9.51 0.09
N ALA A 245 -53.00 -10.80 0.10
CA ALA A 245 -54.41 -11.21 0.13
C ALA A 245 -55.01 -10.98 1.52
N LEU A 246 -56.13 -10.28 1.57
CA LEU A 246 -56.87 -9.96 2.80
C LEU A 246 -58.18 -10.75 2.86
N TYR A 247 -58.56 -11.17 4.06
CA TYR A 247 -59.81 -11.88 4.32
C TYR A 247 -60.61 -11.16 5.41
N MET A 248 -61.92 -11.11 5.25
CA MET A 248 -62.85 -10.49 6.19
C MET A 248 -63.70 -11.57 6.86
N VAL A 249 -63.74 -11.55 8.19
CA VAL A 249 -64.50 -12.46 9.05
C VAL A 249 -65.65 -11.69 9.70
N ILE A 250 -66.89 -12.10 9.45
CA ILE A 250 -68.11 -11.46 9.95
C ILE A 250 -68.81 -12.40 10.95
N PHE A 251 -69.29 -11.85 12.06
CA PHE A 251 -70.02 -12.57 13.11
C PHE A 251 -71.49 -12.12 13.18
N ASN A 252 -72.44 -13.04 12.95
CA ASN A 252 -73.89 -12.81 13.05
C ASN A 252 -74.51 -13.65 14.16
N GLU A 253 -75.29 -13.04 15.06
CA GLU A 253 -75.97 -13.75 16.14
C GLU A 253 -77.38 -14.20 15.70
N VAL A 254 -77.71 -15.47 15.92
CA VAL A 254 -79.04 -16.03 15.60
C VAL A 254 -79.79 -16.28 16.91
N ALA A 255 -80.91 -15.58 17.13
CA ALA A 255 -81.76 -15.79 18.29
C ALA A 255 -82.46 -17.17 18.20
N ALA A 256 -82.14 -18.08 19.12
CA ALA A 256 -82.68 -19.44 19.15
C ALA A 256 -84.16 -19.48 19.59
N LEU A 257 -85.04 -20.06 18.77
CA LEU A 257 -86.35 -20.57 19.18
C LEU A 257 -86.19 -22.06 19.58
N LEU A 258 -86.36 -22.34 20.87
CA LEU A 258 -86.31 -23.67 21.47
C LEU A 258 -87.46 -24.56 20.94
N ASN A 259 -87.14 -25.76 20.46
CA ASN A 259 -88.11 -26.86 20.30
C ASN A 259 -87.45 -28.18 20.73
N GLU A 260 -87.78 -28.62 21.94
CA GLU A 260 -87.64 -30.01 22.40
C GLU A 260 -89.05 -30.61 22.50
N ALA A 261 -89.23 -31.88 22.08
CA ALA A 261 -89.90 -32.96 22.81
C ALA A 261 -90.38 -34.13 21.92
N SER A 262 -89.74 -35.30 22.13
CA SER A 262 -90.36 -36.60 22.48
C SER A 262 -91.01 -37.54 21.43
N THR A 263 -90.38 -38.71 21.29
CA THR A 263 -90.93 -40.09 21.04
C THR A 263 -91.79 -40.59 22.25
N PRO A 264 -92.48 -41.78 22.32
CA PRO A 264 -92.21 -43.08 21.64
C PRO A 264 -93.39 -44.12 21.41
N GLU A 265 -93.01 -45.34 20.95
CA GLU A 265 -93.58 -46.71 21.19
C GLU A 265 -94.90 -47.19 20.50
N GLU A 266 -95.20 -48.48 20.17
CA GLU A 266 -94.50 -49.78 19.98
C GLU A 266 -95.52 -50.85 19.49
N SER A 267 -95.06 -51.94 18.84
CA SER A 267 -95.50 -53.36 18.97
C SER A 267 -95.65 -54.18 17.67
N SER A 268 -94.80 -55.22 17.52
CA SER A 268 -95.12 -56.60 17.01
C SER A 268 -93.82 -57.39 16.73
N GLN A 269 -93.20 -57.91 17.79
CA GLN A 269 -92.00 -58.76 17.76
C GLN A 269 -92.38 -60.24 17.72
N ARG A 270 -92.07 -60.94 16.62
CA ARG A 270 -91.60 -62.36 16.62
C ARG A 270 -91.26 -62.89 15.22
N SER A 271 -91.74 -62.27 14.13
CA SER A 271 -91.27 -62.52 12.75
C SER A 271 -90.21 -61.51 12.29
N GLY A 272 -90.13 -60.34 12.92
CA GLY A 272 -89.11 -59.32 12.67
C GLY A 272 -87.76 -59.59 13.34
N GLN A 273 -87.69 -60.45 14.36
CA GLN A 273 -86.44 -60.70 15.10
C GLN A 273 -85.39 -61.40 14.25
N ASP A 274 -85.79 -62.39 13.44
CA ASP A 274 -84.86 -63.10 12.53
C ASP A 274 -84.45 -62.24 11.33
N ARG A 275 -85.36 -61.39 10.83
CA ARG A 275 -85.03 -60.40 9.79
C ARG A 275 -84.12 -59.30 10.32
N ARG A 276 -84.37 -58.81 11.54
CA ARG A 276 -83.56 -57.81 12.23
C ARG A 276 -82.19 -58.37 12.61
N ASN A 277 -82.11 -59.63 13.04
CA ASN A 277 -80.85 -60.31 13.28
C ASN A 277 -80.07 -60.49 11.98
N ALA A 278 -80.70 -60.88 10.87
CA ALA A 278 -80.01 -61.00 9.58
C ALA A 278 -79.57 -59.64 9.00
N GLU A 279 -80.33 -58.56 9.25
CA GLU A 279 -79.92 -57.18 8.93
C GLU A 279 -78.76 -56.73 9.80
N LEU A 280 -78.84 -56.94 11.12
CA LEU A 280 -77.78 -56.63 12.08
C LEU A 280 -76.51 -57.43 11.77
N GLU A 281 -76.61 -58.70 11.38
CA GLU A 281 -75.46 -59.52 11.00
C GLU A 281 -74.79 -59.04 9.71
N ARG A 282 -75.57 -58.56 8.71
CA ARG A 282 -74.99 -57.93 7.52
C ARG A 282 -74.37 -56.58 7.84
N GLU A 283 -75.00 -55.79 8.70
CA GLU A 283 -74.49 -54.48 9.10
C GLU A 283 -73.21 -54.63 9.93
N LEU A 284 -73.16 -55.61 10.83
CA LEU A 284 -71.99 -55.95 11.63
C LEU A 284 -70.86 -56.49 10.75
N ARG A 285 -71.16 -57.32 9.73
CA ARG A 285 -70.14 -57.69 8.72
C ARG A 285 -69.64 -56.50 7.92
N SER A 286 -70.52 -55.61 7.47
CA SER A 286 -70.12 -54.41 6.73
C SER A 286 -69.26 -53.47 7.58
N GLN A 287 -69.57 -53.36 8.88
CA GLN A 287 -68.78 -52.58 9.84
C GLN A 287 -67.42 -53.26 10.12
N GLN A 288 -67.38 -54.58 10.20
CA GLN A 288 -66.13 -55.33 10.32
C GLN A 288 -65.23 -55.17 9.10
N GLU A 289 -65.78 -55.29 7.89
CA GLU A 289 -65.05 -55.05 6.64
C GLU A 289 -64.58 -53.60 6.52
N TYR A 290 -65.41 -52.63 6.95
CA TYR A 290 -65.03 -51.22 7.00
C TYR A 290 -63.90 -50.95 8.02
N MET A 291 -63.99 -51.54 9.22
CA MET A 291 -62.91 -51.43 10.22
C MET A 291 -61.62 -52.07 9.71
N GLN A 292 -61.70 -53.21 9.02
CA GLN A 292 -60.54 -53.87 8.42
C GLN A 292 -59.87 -52.95 7.39
N THR A 293 -60.67 -52.31 6.53
CA THR A 293 -60.18 -51.37 5.52
C THR A 293 -59.49 -50.16 6.17
N ILE A 294 -60.07 -49.60 7.23
CA ILE A 294 -59.45 -48.48 7.97
C ILE A 294 -58.13 -48.90 8.62
N ILE A 295 -58.06 -50.12 9.17
CA ILE A 295 -56.84 -50.62 9.77
C ILE A 295 -55.74 -50.75 8.70
N GLU A 296 -56.07 -51.29 7.53
CA GLU A 296 -55.14 -51.39 6.40
C GLU A 296 -54.70 -50.00 5.88
N GLU A 297 -55.61 -49.02 5.80
CA GLU A 297 -55.28 -47.63 5.45
C GLU A 297 -54.40 -46.95 6.52
N LEU A 298 -54.64 -47.22 7.81
CA LEU A 298 -53.80 -46.71 8.90
C LEU A 298 -52.42 -47.35 8.91
N GLU A 299 -52.33 -48.66 8.64
CA GLU A 299 -51.05 -49.37 8.53
C GLU A 299 -50.22 -48.82 7.37
N THR A 300 -50.83 -48.65 6.19
CA THR A 300 -50.15 -48.03 5.03
C THR A 300 -49.74 -46.59 5.30
N ALA A 301 -50.60 -45.76 5.91
CA ALA A 301 -50.23 -44.39 6.28
C ALA A 301 -49.08 -44.36 7.31
N ASN A 302 -49.02 -45.33 8.22
CA ASN A 302 -47.97 -45.42 9.22
C ASN A 302 -46.65 -45.91 8.61
N GLU A 303 -46.70 -46.84 7.66
CA GLU A 303 -45.53 -47.25 6.86
C GLU A 303 -44.99 -46.10 6.00
N GLU A 304 -45.86 -45.33 5.34
CA GLU A 304 -45.47 -44.12 4.61
C GLU A 304 -44.85 -43.06 5.54
N LEU A 305 -45.41 -42.86 6.73
CA LEU A 305 -44.84 -41.95 7.74
C LEU A 305 -43.47 -42.43 8.23
N MET A 306 -43.30 -43.73 8.46
CA MET A 306 -42.00 -44.31 8.82
C MET A 306 -40.98 -44.11 7.70
N SER A 307 -41.36 -44.40 6.45
CA SER A 307 -40.50 -44.22 5.29
C SER A 307 -40.09 -42.76 5.08
N THR A 308 -41.05 -41.83 5.18
CA THR A 308 -40.74 -40.39 5.05
C THR A 308 -39.87 -39.89 6.20
N ASN A 309 -40.01 -40.46 7.40
CA ASN A 309 -39.14 -40.13 8.52
C ASN A 309 -37.72 -40.68 8.33
N GLU A 310 -37.56 -41.89 7.80
CA GLU A 310 -36.24 -42.44 7.44
C GLU A 310 -35.58 -41.63 6.32
N GLU A 311 -36.33 -41.22 5.29
CA GLU A 311 -35.81 -40.34 4.23
C GLU A 311 -35.39 -38.97 4.79
N LEU A 312 -36.19 -38.37 5.67
CA LEU A 312 -35.82 -37.11 6.33
C LEU A 312 -34.59 -37.27 7.20
N GLN A 313 -34.45 -38.38 7.92
CA GLN A 313 -33.27 -38.65 8.72
C GLN A 313 -32.03 -38.81 7.83
N SER A 314 -32.14 -39.56 6.73
CA SER A 314 -31.04 -39.72 5.77
C SER A 314 -30.65 -38.38 5.13
N ALA A 315 -31.63 -37.55 4.76
CA ALA A 315 -31.35 -36.22 4.22
C ALA A 315 -30.66 -35.32 5.26
N ASN A 316 -31.00 -35.47 6.54
CA ASN A 316 -30.37 -34.72 7.62
C ASN A 316 -28.92 -35.20 7.87
N GLU A 317 -28.66 -36.50 7.78
CA GLU A 317 -27.30 -37.08 7.85
C GLU A 317 -26.45 -36.66 6.64
N GLU A 318 -27.02 -36.62 5.44
CA GLU A 318 -26.35 -36.12 4.24
C GLU A 318 -26.04 -34.62 4.37
N LEU A 319 -26.99 -33.81 4.84
CA LEU A 319 -26.75 -32.39 5.14
C LEU A 319 -25.65 -32.21 6.17
N GLN A 320 -25.63 -33.01 7.23
CA GLN A 320 -24.56 -32.96 8.22
C GLN A 320 -23.21 -33.31 7.60
N SER A 321 -23.14 -34.35 6.76
CA SER A 321 -21.92 -34.73 6.05
C SER A 321 -21.44 -33.64 5.10
N THR A 322 -22.33 -32.99 4.34
CA THR A 322 -21.94 -31.88 3.45
C THR A 322 -21.45 -30.67 4.23
N ASN A 323 -21.99 -30.46 5.44
CA ASN A 323 -21.55 -29.37 6.32
C ASN A 323 -20.17 -29.67 6.90
N GLU A 324 -19.90 -30.92 7.29
CA GLU A 324 -18.57 -31.37 7.71
C GLU A 324 -17.55 -31.24 6.57
N GLU A 325 -17.91 -31.61 5.33
CA GLU A 325 -17.04 -31.44 4.15
C GLU A 325 -16.79 -29.97 3.80
N LEU A 326 -17.77 -29.09 4.01
CA LEU A 326 -17.60 -27.66 3.82
C LEU A 326 -16.71 -27.04 4.91
N GLU A 327 -16.81 -27.54 6.15
CA GLU A 327 -15.95 -27.13 7.25
C GLU A 327 -14.50 -27.56 7.02
N THR A 328 -14.25 -28.78 6.56
CA THR A 328 -12.89 -29.23 6.20
C THR A 328 -12.33 -28.43 5.02
N SER A 329 -13.13 -28.18 3.97
CA SER A 329 -12.69 -27.36 2.84
C SER A 329 -12.34 -25.93 3.27
N LYS A 330 -13.10 -25.36 4.22
CA LYS A 330 -12.80 -24.07 4.81
C LYS A 330 -11.50 -24.08 5.60
N GLU A 331 -11.24 -25.12 6.40
CA GLU A 331 -9.97 -25.29 7.12
C GLU A 331 -8.77 -25.42 6.17
N GLU A 332 -8.91 -26.18 5.08
CA GLU A 332 -7.88 -26.30 4.04
C GLU A 332 -7.59 -24.94 3.38
N LEU A 333 -8.63 -24.17 3.02
CA LEU A 333 -8.45 -22.83 2.46
C LEU A 333 -7.81 -21.85 3.45
N GLN A 334 -8.12 -21.99 4.74
CA GLN A 334 -7.51 -21.16 5.76
C GLN A 334 -6.02 -21.51 5.93
N SER A 335 -5.68 -22.79 5.93
CA SER A 335 -4.30 -23.28 5.94
C SER A 335 -3.48 -22.77 4.74
N VAL A 336 -4.05 -22.86 3.52
CA VAL A 336 -3.38 -22.35 2.30
C VAL A 336 -3.18 -20.83 2.36
N ASN A 337 -4.14 -20.08 2.91
CA ASN A 337 -3.97 -18.65 3.13
C ASN A 337 -2.86 -18.35 4.14
N GLU A 338 -2.79 -19.09 5.24
CA GLU A 338 -1.70 -18.95 6.22
C GLU A 338 -0.34 -19.25 5.60
N GLU A 339 -0.23 -20.29 4.77
CA GLU A 339 0.99 -20.62 4.04
C GLU A 339 1.36 -19.52 3.03
N LEU A 340 0.39 -19.02 2.26
CA LEU A 340 0.61 -17.91 1.31
C LEU A 340 1.04 -16.62 2.00
N THR A 341 0.46 -16.29 3.15
CA THR A 341 0.88 -15.12 3.92
C THR A 341 2.31 -15.28 4.42
N THR A 342 2.67 -16.47 4.88
CA THR A 342 4.04 -16.81 5.32
C THR A 342 5.04 -16.66 4.17
N VAL A 343 4.76 -17.25 3.01
CA VAL A 343 5.63 -17.14 1.82
C VAL A 343 5.74 -15.70 1.35
N ASN A 344 4.65 -14.92 1.40
CA ASN A 344 4.69 -13.50 1.07
C ASN A 344 5.58 -12.71 2.04
N THR A 345 5.51 -12.99 3.34
CA THR A 345 6.39 -12.33 4.32
C THR A 345 7.85 -12.70 4.09
N GLU A 346 8.15 -13.96 3.80
CA GLU A 346 9.52 -14.40 3.47
C GLU A 346 10.03 -13.72 2.19
N LEU A 347 9.20 -13.64 1.15
CA LEU A 347 9.56 -12.94 -0.09
C LEU A 347 9.84 -11.45 0.15
N GLN A 348 9.04 -10.80 1.00
CA GLN A 348 9.25 -9.40 1.39
C GLN A 348 10.58 -9.22 2.13
N GLU A 349 10.92 -10.13 3.06
CA GLU A 349 12.22 -10.12 3.73
C GLU A 349 13.37 -10.29 2.72
N LYS A 350 13.27 -11.25 1.79
CA LYS A 350 14.28 -11.44 0.72
C LYS A 350 14.44 -10.21 -0.16
N LEU A 351 13.36 -9.50 -0.47
CA LEU A 351 13.42 -8.24 -1.21
C LEU A 351 14.14 -7.14 -0.42
N ILE A 352 13.90 -7.06 0.89
CA ILE A 352 14.60 -6.12 1.78
C ILE A 352 16.09 -6.46 1.82
N ASP A 353 16.45 -7.72 2.03
CA ASP A 353 17.84 -8.19 2.06
C ASP A 353 18.57 -7.86 0.74
N LEU A 354 17.95 -8.13 -0.41
CA LEU A 354 18.51 -7.79 -1.73
C LEU A 354 18.67 -6.29 -1.92
N SER A 355 17.68 -5.49 -1.50
CA SER A 355 17.75 -4.04 -1.56
C SER A 355 18.89 -3.50 -0.69
N GLN A 356 19.05 -4.04 0.53
CA GLN A 356 20.14 -3.68 1.43
C GLN A 356 21.50 -4.05 0.83
N ALA A 357 21.68 -5.28 0.36
CA ALA A 357 22.92 -5.71 -0.29
C ALA A 357 23.25 -4.86 -1.53
N ASN A 358 22.25 -4.50 -2.34
CA ASN A 358 22.44 -3.64 -3.50
C ASN A 358 22.83 -2.21 -3.08
N ASN A 359 22.20 -1.67 -2.03
CA ASN A 359 22.58 -0.37 -1.46
C ASN A 359 24.02 -0.40 -0.92
N ASP A 360 24.41 -1.46 -0.22
CA ASP A 360 25.76 -1.65 0.30
C ASP A 360 26.78 -1.70 -0.84
N ILE A 361 26.51 -2.43 -1.93
CA ILE A 361 27.36 -2.44 -3.13
C ILE A 361 27.47 -1.04 -3.72
N ASN A 362 26.36 -0.31 -3.87
CA ASN A 362 26.38 1.05 -4.42
C ASN A 362 27.19 2.01 -3.52
N ASN A 363 27.07 1.88 -2.19
CA ASN A 363 27.83 2.67 -1.24
C ASN A 363 29.32 2.33 -1.26
N LEU A 364 29.69 1.05 -1.33
CA LEU A 364 31.08 0.61 -1.46
C LEU A 364 31.69 1.15 -2.75
N LEU A 365 30.99 0.99 -3.88
CA LEU A 365 31.45 1.48 -5.18
C LEU A 365 31.61 3.01 -5.19
N ALA A 366 30.66 3.75 -4.59
CA ALA A 366 30.77 5.21 -4.46
C ALA A 366 31.89 5.65 -3.49
N GLY A 367 32.13 4.87 -2.43
CA GLY A 367 33.10 5.20 -1.38
C GLY A 367 34.57 4.99 -1.78
N THR A 368 34.85 4.15 -2.78
CA THR A 368 36.25 3.93 -3.24
C THR A 368 36.88 5.13 -3.94
N GLY A 369 36.08 6.11 -4.39
CA GLY A 369 36.56 7.22 -5.22
C GLY A 369 37.02 6.80 -6.63
N VAL A 370 36.93 5.52 -6.98
CA VAL A 370 37.29 5.01 -8.30
C VAL A 370 36.08 5.13 -9.24
N GLY A 371 36.26 5.85 -10.34
CA GLY A 371 35.25 5.89 -11.39
C GLY A 371 35.12 4.51 -12.02
N THR A 372 33.94 3.89 -11.96
CA THR A 372 33.71 2.56 -12.54
C THR A 372 32.49 2.61 -13.45
N VAL A 373 32.60 2.01 -14.64
CA VAL A 373 31.50 1.88 -15.61
C VAL A 373 31.39 0.43 -16.03
N PHE A 374 30.20 -0.13 -15.87
CA PHE A 374 29.82 -1.46 -16.32
C PHE A 374 29.10 -1.33 -17.66
N VAL A 375 29.58 -2.04 -18.66
CA VAL A 375 28.94 -2.14 -19.98
C VAL A 375 28.67 -3.59 -20.31
N ASP A 376 27.64 -3.85 -21.11
CA ASP A 376 27.35 -5.19 -21.64
C ASP A 376 28.15 -5.52 -22.91
N ASN A 377 27.89 -6.69 -23.50
CA ASN A 377 28.51 -7.13 -24.77
C ASN A 377 28.21 -6.22 -25.98
N HIS A 378 27.15 -5.40 -25.92
CA HIS A 378 26.78 -4.42 -26.94
C HIS A 378 27.28 -3.02 -26.59
N LEU A 379 28.14 -2.89 -25.58
CA LEU A 379 28.70 -1.63 -25.08
C LEU A 379 27.63 -0.70 -24.50
N ILE A 380 26.50 -1.24 -24.05
CA ILE A 380 25.43 -0.49 -23.38
C ILE A 380 25.77 -0.37 -21.90
N ILE A 381 25.67 0.84 -21.37
CA ILE A 381 25.97 1.12 -19.96
C ILE A 381 24.90 0.51 -19.07
N GLN A 382 25.31 -0.44 -18.22
CA GLN A 382 24.45 -1.11 -17.26
C GLN A 382 24.44 -0.41 -15.90
N ARG A 383 25.61 0.10 -15.47
CA ARG A 383 25.77 0.78 -14.18
C ARG A 383 27.05 1.60 -14.17
N PHE A 384 27.10 2.67 -13.38
CA PHE A 384 28.32 3.44 -13.16
C PHE A 384 28.36 4.06 -11.77
N THR A 385 29.56 4.40 -11.31
CA THR A 385 29.76 5.09 -10.02
C THR A 385 29.73 6.61 -10.18
N PRO A 386 29.38 7.38 -9.14
CA PRO A 386 29.41 8.85 -9.21
C PRO A 386 30.77 9.40 -9.63
N ALA A 387 31.89 8.81 -9.16
CA ALA A 387 33.23 9.21 -9.54
C ALA A 387 33.53 9.03 -11.06
N ALA A 388 32.78 8.16 -11.76
CA ALA A 388 32.93 8.03 -13.21
C ALA A 388 32.44 9.27 -13.97
N THR A 389 31.56 10.07 -13.37
CA THR A 389 31.02 11.30 -13.97
C THR A 389 32.07 12.40 -14.16
N ASP A 390 33.17 12.33 -13.39
CA ASP A 390 34.27 13.28 -13.52
C ASP A 390 35.07 13.04 -14.81
N VAL A 391 35.17 11.78 -15.25
CA VAL A 391 35.97 11.35 -16.41
C VAL A 391 35.12 11.21 -17.68
N ILE A 392 33.89 10.73 -17.54
CA ILE A 392 32.92 10.54 -18.63
C ILE A 392 31.68 11.35 -18.26
N ASN A 393 31.13 12.15 -19.19
CA ASN A 393 29.96 13.02 -18.93
C ASN A 393 28.65 12.22 -18.80
N LEU A 394 28.55 11.39 -17.76
CA LEU A 394 27.43 10.50 -17.48
C LEU A 394 26.41 11.19 -16.57
N ILE A 395 25.13 11.05 -16.92
CA ILE A 395 24.00 11.38 -16.03
C ILE A 395 23.22 10.11 -15.67
N LYS A 396 22.51 10.11 -14.54
CA LYS A 396 21.76 8.92 -14.04
C LYS A 396 20.79 8.31 -15.06
N THR A 397 20.31 9.09 -16.02
CA THR A 397 19.41 8.68 -17.10
C THR A 397 20.12 8.05 -18.31
N ASP A 398 21.46 8.02 -18.34
CA ASP A 398 22.23 7.42 -19.43
C ASP A 398 22.41 5.90 -19.28
N THR A 399 21.95 5.31 -18.18
CA THR A 399 21.85 3.86 -18.03
C THR A 399 20.95 3.30 -19.15
N GLY A 400 21.44 2.31 -19.88
CA GLY A 400 20.79 1.76 -21.08
C GLY A 400 21.18 2.44 -22.40
N ARG A 401 22.12 3.40 -22.39
CA ARG A 401 22.68 4.00 -23.62
C ARG A 401 24.03 3.37 -24.01
N PRO A 402 24.35 3.31 -25.32
CA PRO A 402 25.68 2.90 -25.78
C PRO A 402 26.76 3.87 -25.30
N LEU A 403 27.91 3.32 -24.86
CA LEU A 403 29.07 4.09 -24.42
C LEU A 403 29.61 5.03 -25.51
N SER A 404 29.44 4.67 -26.78
CA SER A 404 29.87 5.48 -27.95
C SER A 404 29.13 6.81 -28.09
N HIS A 405 27.92 6.94 -27.55
CA HIS A 405 27.10 8.16 -27.67
C HIS A 405 27.40 9.19 -26.57
N ILE A 406 28.29 8.88 -25.63
CA ILE A 406 28.56 9.72 -24.47
C ILE A 406 29.94 10.37 -24.62
N ALA A 407 29.97 11.69 -24.43
CA ALA A 407 31.20 12.46 -24.52
C ALA A 407 32.11 12.15 -23.32
N SER A 408 33.36 11.78 -23.59
CA SER A 408 34.41 11.65 -22.59
C SER A 408 35.23 12.93 -22.46
N LYS A 409 35.73 13.23 -21.25
CA LYS A 409 36.73 14.30 -21.02
C LYS A 409 38.16 13.82 -21.23
N LEU A 410 38.36 12.55 -21.55
CA LEU A 410 39.66 11.97 -21.84
C LEU A 410 40.19 12.50 -23.18
N ASN A 411 41.48 12.81 -23.22
CA ASN A 411 42.20 13.04 -24.48
C ASN A 411 42.55 11.68 -25.14
N TYR A 412 41.55 10.81 -25.28
CA TYR A 412 41.69 9.47 -25.83
C TYR A 412 40.42 9.05 -26.57
N ARG A 413 40.50 8.97 -27.90
CA ARG A 413 39.33 8.72 -28.77
C ARG A 413 39.05 7.23 -29.04
N SER A 414 40.00 6.33 -28.76
CA SER A 414 39.89 4.89 -29.06
C SER A 414 39.42 4.03 -27.87
N LEU A 415 38.80 4.64 -26.85
CA LEU A 415 38.33 3.91 -25.67
C LEU A 415 37.34 2.80 -26.03
N VAL A 416 36.42 3.08 -26.96
CA VAL A 416 35.38 2.13 -27.39
C VAL A 416 36.01 0.93 -28.12
N ASP A 417 36.95 1.20 -29.02
CA ASP A 417 37.67 0.15 -29.77
C ASP A 417 38.44 -0.79 -28.82
N ASP A 418 39.03 -0.21 -27.77
CA ASP A 418 39.77 -0.96 -26.78
C ASP A 418 38.86 -1.84 -25.92
N VAL A 419 37.68 -1.36 -25.54
CA VAL A 419 36.68 -2.18 -24.84
C VAL A 419 36.25 -3.34 -25.72
N GLN A 420 35.98 -3.08 -27.01
CA GLN A 420 35.60 -4.13 -27.96
C GLN A 420 36.72 -5.16 -28.18
N MET A 421 37.99 -4.72 -28.18
CA MET A 421 39.15 -5.61 -28.22
C MET A 421 39.25 -6.47 -26.96
N VAL A 422 38.95 -5.93 -25.77
CA VAL A 422 38.95 -6.70 -24.51
C VAL A 422 37.80 -7.72 -24.49
N LEU A 423 36.63 -7.36 -25.00
CA LEU A 423 35.49 -8.29 -25.10
C LEU A 423 35.78 -9.47 -26.04
N THR A 424 36.51 -9.24 -27.13
CA THR A 424 36.86 -10.27 -28.12
C THR A 424 38.08 -11.10 -27.71
N SER A 425 39.12 -10.46 -27.17
CA SER A 425 40.38 -11.14 -26.80
C SER A 425 40.40 -11.70 -25.39
N LEU A 426 39.54 -11.20 -24.49
CA LEU A 426 39.49 -11.50 -23.06
C LEU A 426 40.77 -11.18 -22.28
N VAL A 427 41.66 -10.40 -22.88
CA VAL A 427 42.89 -9.95 -22.24
C VAL A 427 42.62 -8.58 -21.60
N PRO A 428 42.78 -8.42 -20.28
CA PRO A 428 42.68 -7.12 -19.63
C PRO A 428 43.63 -6.10 -20.24
N ARG A 429 43.16 -4.86 -20.41
CA ARG A 429 43.99 -3.77 -20.94
C ARG A 429 44.09 -2.64 -19.93
N LYS A 430 45.33 -2.19 -19.71
CA LYS A 430 45.66 -1.06 -18.83
C LYS A 430 46.34 0.02 -19.63
N MET A 431 45.94 1.26 -19.42
CA MET A 431 46.53 2.42 -20.10
C MET A 431 46.47 3.65 -19.19
N GLU A 432 47.49 4.48 -19.27
CA GLU A 432 47.53 5.79 -18.62
C GLU A 432 47.08 6.83 -19.64
N VAL A 433 46.07 7.62 -19.29
CA VAL A 433 45.47 8.63 -20.16
C VAL A 433 45.35 9.96 -19.42
N GLN A 434 45.47 11.05 -20.16
CA GLN A 434 45.32 12.39 -19.63
C GLN A 434 43.95 12.96 -20.01
N THR A 435 43.29 13.68 -19.11
CA THR A 435 42.09 14.46 -19.44
C THR A 435 42.46 15.77 -20.14
N MET A 436 41.47 16.41 -20.77
CA MET A 436 41.64 17.76 -21.33
C MET A 436 42.06 18.79 -20.27
N ASP A 437 41.70 18.55 -19.01
CA ASP A 437 42.06 19.41 -17.86
C ASP A 437 43.46 19.11 -17.29
N GLY A 438 44.24 18.24 -17.95
CA GLY A 438 45.63 17.93 -17.57
C GLY A 438 45.82 16.88 -16.47
N HIS A 439 44.74 16.33 -15.92
CA HIS A 439 44.81 15.28 -14.88
C HIS A 439 45.12 13.91 -15.48
N TRP A 440 45.86 13.08 -14.75
CA TRP A 440 46.25 11.75 -15.20
C TRP A 440 45.38 10.67 -14.56
N TYR A 441 44.87 9.77 -15.39
CA TYR A 441 44.07 8.63 -14.97
C TYR A 441 44.66 7.32 -15.48
N LEU A 442 44.66 6.31 -14.62
CA LEU A 442 44.87 4.93 -15.00
C LEU A 442 43.51 4.31 -15.37
N VAL A 443 43.37 3.95 -16.63
CA VAL A 443 42.21 3.22 -17.17
C VAL A 443 42.54 1.73 -17.19
N ASN A 444 41.67 0.95 -16.57
CA ASN A 444 41.75 -0.51 -16.60
C ASN A 444 40.44 -1.07 -17.14
N ILE A 445 40.54 -1.88 -18.19
CA ILE A 445 39.40 -2.51 -18.86
C ILE A 445 39.50 -4.02 -18.61
N LEU A 446 38.49 -4.56 -17.95
CA LEU A 446 38.42 -5.97 -17.55
C LEU A 446 37.16 -6.61 -18.15
N PRO A 447 37.24 -7.84 -18.69
CA PRO A 447 36.03 -8.57 -19.07
C PRO A 447 35.22 -8.93 -17.81
N TYR A 448 33.92 -8.69 -17.85
CA TYR A 448 32.97 -9.04 -16.82
C TYR A 448 32.33 -10.40 -17.13
N ARG A 449 32.34 -11.31 -16.15
CA ARG A 449 31.77 -12.65 -16.29
C ARG A 449 30.62 -12.85 -15.32
N THR A 450 29.56 -13.49 -15.79
CA THR A 450 28.46 -13.95 -14.93
C THR A 450 28.90 -15.12 -14.05
N LEU A 451 28.05 -15.50 -13.09
CA LEU A 451 28.24 -16.70 -12.25
C LEU A 451 28.32 -18.00 -13.08
N GLU A 452 27.72 -18.01 -14.27
CA GLU A 452 27.75 -19.11 -15.23
C GLU A 452 29.02 -19.10 -16.10
N ASN A 453 29.98 -18.21 -15.80
CA ASN A 453 31.25 -18.02 -16.51
C ASN A 453 31.07 -17.59 -17.98
N VAL A 454 29.92 -17.01 -18.32
CA VAL A 454 29.66 -16.37 -19.61
C VAL A 454 30.11 -14.91 -19.55
N ILE A 455 30.71 -14.41 -20.63
CA ILE A 455 31.10 -13.00 -20.73
C ILE A 455 29.83 -12.17 -20.91
N ASP A 456 29.54 -11.34 -19.93
CA ASP A 456 28.34 -10.49 -19.91
C ASP A 456 28.65 -9.05 -20.34
N GLY A 457 29.92 -8.70 -20.39
CA GLY A 457 30.37 -7.38 -20.82
C GLY A 457 31.77 -7.03 -20.31
N ALA A 458 31.98 -5.75 -20.01
CA ALA A 458 33.26 -5.23 -19.55
C ALA A 458 33.07 -4.23 -18.40
N VAL A 459 34.06 -4.19 -17.51
CA VAL A 459 34.19 -3.19 -16.45
C VAL A 459 35.35 -2.28 -16.79
N LEU A 460 35.08 -0.98 -16.86
CA LEU A 460 36.08 0.07 -16.98
C LEU A 460 36.28 0.71 -15.61
N THR A 461 37.51 0.80 -15.13
CA THR A 461 37.86 1.56 -13.93
C THR A 461 38.80 2.70 -14.26
N PHE A 462 38.57 3.84 -13.61
CA PHE A 462 39.28 5.10 -13.76
C PHE A 462 39.82 5.48 -12.38
N SER A 463 41.13 5.36 -12.20
CA SER A 463 41.82 5.74 -10.97
C SER A 463 42.68 6.96 -11.24
N GLU A 464 42.52 8.03 -10.47
CA GLU A 464 43.39 9.20 -10.62
C GLU A 464 44.82 8.86 -10.15
N ILE A 465 45.81 9.21 -10.96
CA ILE A 465 47.25 9.01 -10.69
C ILE A 465 48.06 10.31 -10.83
N SER A 466 47.39 11.46 -10.84
CA SER A 466 48.00 12.79 -10.97
C SER A 466 49.12 13.04 -9.95
N GLU A 467 48.85 12.75 -8.67
CA GLU A 467 49.84 12.92 -7.60
C GLU A 467 51.03 11.98 -7.76
N MET A 468 50.77 10.72 -8.10
CA MET A 468 51.81 9.72 -8.34
C MET A 468 52.73 10.14 -9.50
N LYS A 469 52.17 10.70 -10.58
CA LYS A 469 52.95 11.24 -11.70
C LYS A 469 53.82 12.43 -11.28
N ARG A 470 53.29 13.37 -10.50
CA ARG A 470 54.08 14.51 -9.98
C ARG A 470 55.23 14.04 -9.11
N LEU A 471 54.99 13.07 -8.21
CA LEU A 471 56.05 12.52 -7.36
C LEU A 471 57.11 11.75 -8.17
N GLN A 472 56.70 11.04 -9.21
CA GLN A 472 57.62 10.35 -10.12
C GLN A 472 58.50 11.35 -10.89
N ASP A 473 57.92 12.45 -11.37
CA ASP A 473 58.67 13.50 -12.07
C ASP A 473 59.62 14.24 -11.13
N LEU A 474 59.19 14.56 -9.90
CA LEU A 474 60.05 15.12 -8.86
C LEU A 474 61.22 14.18 -8.51
N SER A 475 60.96 12.88 -8.40
CA SER A 475 62.00 11.88 -8.16
C SER A 475 63.00 11.79 -9.33
N ARG A 476 62.52 11.83 -10.58
CA ARG A 476 63.38 11.90 -11.76
C ARG A 476 64.26 13.14 -11.77
N LEU A 477 63.70 14.31 -11.45
CA LEU A 477 64.45 15.55 -11.33
C LEU A 477 65.50 15.47 -10.20
N ALA A 478 65.16 14.87 -9.06
CA ALA A 478 66.10 14.63 -7.97
C ALA A 478 67.26 13.71 -8.39
N ILE A 479 67.01 12.67 -9.19
CA ILE A 479 68.07 11.82 -9.75
C ILE A 479 68.98 12.62 -10.67
N VAL A 480 68.43 13.44 -11.58
CA VAL A 480 69.23 14.31 -12.46
C VAL A 480 70.11 15.28 -11.66
N ILE A 481 69.59 15.87 -10.59
CA ILE A 481 70.36 16.76 -9.71
C ILE A 481 71.46 15.98 -8.97
N ARG A 482 71.17 14.76 -8.52
CA ARG A 482 72.10 13.91 -7.76
C ARG A 482 73.24 13.40 -8.63
N ASP A 483 72.95 13.02 -9.87
CA ASP A 483 73.90 12.45 -10.81
C ASP A 483 74.65 13.54 -11.62
N SER A 484 74.31 14.81 -11.41
CA SER A 484 75.05 15.94 -12.00
C SER A 484 76.49 16.01 -11.47
N ASN A 485 77.43 16.26 -12.38
CA ASN A 485 78.83 16.52 -12.04
C ASN A 485 79.08 17.95 -11.57
N ASP A 486 78.19 18.88 -11.87
CA ASP A 486 78.28 20.26 -11.40
C ASP A 486 77.81 20.37 -9.95
N ALA A 487 78.39 21.31 -9.20
CA ALA A 487 77.94 21.61 -7.85
C ALA A 487 76.63 22.40 -7.93
N ILE A 488 75.54 21.80 -7.47
CA ILE A 488 74.23 22.44 -7.39
C ILE A 488 73.95 22.72 -5.91
N THR A 489 73.82 23.99 -5.56
CA THR A 489 73.54 24.42 -4.19
C THR A 489 72.31 25.33 -4.15
N MET A 490 71.60 25.30 -3.03
CA MET A 490 70.53 26.24 -2.74
C MET A 490 70.81 26.94 -1.43
N GLN A 491 70.54 28.24 -1.34
CA GLN A 491 70.71 29.03 -0.12
C GLN A 491 69.50 29.93 0.14
N ASP A 492 69.25 30.22 1.42
CA ASP A 492 68.25 31.23 1.82
C ASP A 492 68.80 32.66 1.63
N LEU A 493 67.93 33.67 1.81
CA LEU A 493 68.31 35.08 1.65
C LEU A 493 69.34 35.59 2.67
N LYS A 494 69.63 34.81 3.71
CA LYS A 494 70.68 35.09 4.70
C LYS A 494 72.00 34.38 4.36
N GLY A 495 72.02 33.61 3.26
CA GLY A 495 73.17 32.84 2.80
C GLY A 495 73.33 31.49 3.48
N ASN A 496 72.35 31.00 4.24
CA ASN A 496 72.44 29.65 4.83
C ASN A 496 72.16 28.62 3.75
N ILE A 497 72.98 27.58 3.69
CA ILE A 497 72.86 26.52 2.69
C ILE A 497 71.65 25.64 3.04
N ARG A 498 70.81 25.36 2.05
CA ARG A 498 69.55 24.60 2.14
C ARG A 498 69.52 23.35 1.30
N ALA A 499 70.37 23.25 0.27
CA ALA A 499 70.54 22.03 -0.51
C ALA A 499 72.00 21.94 -0.99
N TRP A 500 72.53 20.72 -1.02
CA TRP A 500 73.90 20.43 -1.41
C TRP A 500 73.97 19.09 -2.14
N ASN A 501 74.13 19.11 -3.47
CA ASN A 501 74.14 17.87 -4.25
C ASN A 501 75.49 17.11 -4.12
N PRO A 502 75.55 15.83 -4.52
CA PRO A 502 76.81 15.07 -4.52
C PRO A 502 77.89 15.63 -5.45
N GLY A 503 77.54 16.41 -6.48
CA GLY A 503 78.51 17.18 -7.27
C GLY A 503 79.27 18.18 -6.39
N ALA A 504 78.57 18.94 -5.56
CA ALA A 504 79.15 19.90 -4.62
C ALA A 504 80.01 19.23 -3.55
N GLN A 505 79.59 18.07 -3.03
CA GLN A 505 80.41 17.27 -2.11
C GLN A 505 81.72 16.80 -2.75
N ARG A 506 81.71 16.41 -4.03
CA ARG A 506 82.92 16.01 -4.76
C ARG A 506 83.86 17.18 -5.03
N ILE A 507 83.32 18.34 -5.43
CA ILE A 507 84.12 19.52 -5.77
C ILE A 507 84.70 20.20 -4.51
N TYR A 508 83.89 20.36 -3.46
CA TYR A 508 84.31 21.14 -2.28
C TYR A 508 84.71 20.30 -1.06
N GLY A 509 84.37 19.01 -1.02
CA GLY A 509 84.78 18.07 0.03
C GLY A 509 83.92 18.06 1.30
N TRP A 510 82.90 18.92 1.40
CA TRP A 510 81.95 18.94 2.52
C TRP A 510 80.79 17.97 2.28
N SER A 511 80.41 17.20 3.29
CA SER A 511 79.21 16.36 3.20
C SER A 511 77.95 17.23 3.19
N GLU A 512 76.84 16.71 2.68
CA GLU A 512 75.55 17.41 2.71
C GLU A 512 75.15 17.80 4.14
N GLU A 513 75.31 16.89 5.12
CA GLU A 513 74.98 17.16 6.53
C GLU A 513 75.80 18.29 7.14
N GLU A 514 77.09 18.39 6.79
CA GLU A 514 77.97 19.49 7.22
C GLU A 514 77.58 20.79 6.50
N ALA A 515 77.41 20.74 5.19
CA ALA A 515 77.11 21.90 4.36
C ALA A 515 75.78 22.56 4.75
N LEU A 516 74.74 21.80 5.10
CA LEU A 516 73.45 22.33 5.55
C LEU A 516 73.51 23.13 6.87
N GLN A 517 74.60 23.00 7.64
CA GLN A 517 74.84 23.79 8.87
C GLN A 517 75.72 25.02 8.61
N MET A 518 76.23 25.18 7.39
CA MET A 518 77.13 26.25 7.00
C MET A 518 76.40 27.41 6.32
N ASN A 519 77.05 28.57 6.34
CA ASN A 519 76.67 29.72 5.54
C ASN A 519 77.61 29.85 4.35
N ILE A 520 77.15 30.41 3.24
CA ILE A 520 77.94 30.57 2.01
C ILE A 520 79.27 31.30 2.26
N LYS A 521 79.33 32.22 3.23
CA LYS A 521 80.55 32.93 3.63
C LYS A 521 81.67 31.99 4.13
N ASP A 522 81.32 30.81 4.61
CA ASP A 522 82.25 29.83 5.18
C ASP A 522 82.98 29.06 4.06
N ILE A 523 82.38 28.96 2.87
CA ILE A 523 82.99 28.39 1.66
C ILE A 523 83.58 29.47 0.72
N VAL A 524 83.66 30.72 1.15
CA VAL A 524 84.29 31.83 0.40
C VAL A 524 85.56 32.30 1.14
N PRO A 525 86.69 32.51 0.45
CA PRO A 525 87.88 33.12 1.03
C PRO A 525 87.62 34.48 1.68
N GLU A 526 88.34 34.80 2.75
CA GLU A 526 88.07 35.97 3.61
C GLU A 526 88.05 37.30 2.85
N ASN A 527 88.92 37.46 1.86
CA ASN A 527 88.99 38.64 0.97
C ASN A 527 87.79 38.81 0.03
N LYS A 528 86.93 37.80 -0.13
CA LYS A 528 85.75 37.83 -1.02
C LYS A 528 84.42 37.64 -0.29
N ARG A 529 84.42 37.51 1.05
CA ARG A 529 83.20 37.33 1.85
C ARG A 529 82.22 38.51 1.74
N GLU A 530 82.72 39.75 1.79
CA GLU A 530 81.86 40.94 1.65
C GLU A 530 81.20 41.00 0.26
N ASN A 531 81.95 40.65 -0.80
CA ASN A 531 81.42 40.59 -2.16
C ASN A 531 80.33 39.54 -2.32
N ALA A 532 80.46 38.37 -1.68
CA ALA A 532 79.45 37.32 -1.70
C ALA A 532 78.15 37.72 -0.97
N LEU A 533 78.25 38.45 0.14
CA LEU A 533 77.09 38.96 0.86
C LEU A 533 76.42 40.14 0.14
N ASP A 534 77.20 41.01 -0.49
CA ASP A 534 76.68 42.11 -1.31
C ASP A 534 75.93 41.58 -2.54
N LEU A 535 76.44 40.53 -3.16
CA LEU A 535 75.77 39.82 -4.26
C LEU A 535 74.37 39.34 -3.87
N ILE A 536 74.21 38.74 -2.68
CA ILE A 536 72.89 38.30 -2.18
C ILE A 536 71.96 39.50 -2.00
N ARG A 537 72.46 40.63 -1.46
CA ARG A 537 71.65 41.85 -1.29
C ARG A 537 71.22 42.44 -2.62
N ARG A 538 72.08 42.40 -3.64
CA ARG A 538 71.80 42.88 -5.00
C ARG A 538 70.76 42.01 -5.70
N LEU A 539 70.87 40.69 -5.56
CA LEU A 539 69.88 39.73 -6.07
C LEU A 539 68.50 39.91 -5.39
N VAL A 540 68.46 40.19 -4.09
CA VAL A 540 67.22 40.51 -3.36
C VAL A 540 66.60 41.84 -3.84
N LYS A 541 67.42 42.82 -4.21
CA LYS A 541 66.97 44.11 -4.77
C LYS A 541 66.51 44.03 -6.23
N GLY A 542 66.54 42.85 -6.85
CA GLY A 542 66.03 42.61 -8.21
C GLY A 542 67.04 42.79 -9.33
N GLU A 543 68.33 42.88 -9.02
CA GLU A 543 69.39 42.96 -10.04
C GLU A 543 69.61 41.58 -10.70
N GLU A 544 69.66 41.53 -12.03
CA GLU A 544 69.90 40.28 -12.76
C GLU A 544 71.39 40.01 -12.92
N ILE A 545 71.90 39.06 -12.13
CA ILE A 545 73.27 38.57 -12.22
C ILE A 545 73.18 37.12 -12.66
N THR A 546 73.57 36.84 -13.90
CA THR A 546 73.38 35.53 -14.52
C THR A 546 74.54 34.58 -14.22
N SER A 547 75.79 35.05 -14.37
CA SER A 547 76.97 34.23 -14.18
C SER A 547 78.28 35.02 -14.06
N PHE A 548 79.25 34.52 -13.30
CA PHE A 548 80.61 35.08 -13.19
C PHE A 548 81.59 34.08 -12.56
N VAL A 549 82.89 34.33 -12.71
CA VAL A 549 83.95 33.54 -12.07
C VAL A 549 84.21 34.04 -10.65
N THR A 550 84.23 33.13 -9.68
CA THR A 550 84.56 33.45 -8.29
C THR A 550 85.45 32.38 -7.67
N GLN A 551 85.90 32.62 -6.43
CA GLN A 551 86.72 31.67 -5.69
C GLN A 551 85.95 31.05 -4.53
N ARG A 552 86.11 29.74 -4.37
CA ARG A 552 85.55 28.94 -3.28
C ARG A 552 86.65 28.25 -2.49
N LEU A 553 86.36 27.98 -1.22
CA LEU A 553 87.25 27.30 -0.29
C LEU A 553 86.76 25.86 -0.06
N THR A 554 87.62 24.88 -0.32
CA THR A 554 87.34 23.47 -0.03
C THR A 554 87.55 23.15 1.45
N LYS A 555 87.05 22.00 1.91
CA LYS A 555 87.30 21.49 3.28
C LYS A 555 88.79 21.41 3.64
N ASP A 556 89.62 21.05 2.67
CA ASP A 556 91.10 20.99 2.82
C ASP A 556 91.80 22.37 2.71
N GLN A 557 91.05 23.48 2.78
CA GLN A 557 91.55 24.86 2.63
C GLN A 557 92.19 25.21 1.28
N ARG A 558 91.91 24.45 0.21
CA ARG A 558 92.29 24.82 -1.17
C ARG A 558 91.33 25.87 -1.72
N VAL A 559 91.86 26.81 -2.49
CA VAL A 559 91.06 27.81 -3.21
C VAL A 559 90.84 27.32 -4.63
N LEU A 560 89.58 27.18 -5.05
CA LEU A 560 89.18 26.80 -6.39
C LEU A 560 88.56 27.99 -7.12
N ASP A 561 88.96 28.21 -8.37
CA ASP A 561 88.26 29.11 -9.29
C ASP A 561 87.06 28.35 -9.87
N VAL A 562 85.86 28.91 -9.68
CA VAL A 562 84.61 28.28 -10.11
C VAL A 562 83.80 29.25 -10.96
N TRP A 563 83.28 28.74 -12.06
CA TRP A 563 82.27 29.40 -12.85
C TRP A 563 80.92 29.23 -12.16
N LEU A 564 80.34 30.33 -11.69
CA LEU A 564 79.10 30.37 -10.92
C LEU A 564 77.96 30.88 -11.80
N ASN A 565 76.93 30.07 -12.03
CA ASN A 565 75.64 30.56 -12.53
C ASN A 565 74.65 30.68 -11.38
N ILE A 566 73.83 31.73 -11.41
CA ILE A 566 72.89 32.04 -10.33
C ILE A 566 71.47 32.11 -10.90
N SER A 567 70.54 31.46 -10.21
CA SER A 567 69.11 31.50 -10.50
C SER A 567 68.33 31.90 -9.25
N LYS A 568 67.49 32.93 -9.38
CA LYS A 568 66.57 33.36 -8.32
C LYS A 568 65.34 32.46 -8.30
N LEU A 569 64.97 31.96 -7.12
CA LEU A 569 63.73 31.20 -6.92
C LEU A 569 62.70 32.13 -6.28
N VAL A 570 61.60 32.35 -6.99
CA VAL A 570 60.48 33.21 -6.58
C VAL A 570 59.28 32.36 -6.18
N ASN A 571 58.56 32.78 -5.13
CA ASN A 571 57.29 32.18 -4.73
C ASN A 571 56.16 32.65 -5.66
N GLU A 572 54.95 32.09 -5.50
CA GLU A 572 53.74 32.44 -6.26
C GLU A 572 53.40 33.95 -6.20
N ASP A 573 53.80 34.64 -5.12
CA ASP A 573 53.65 36.10 -4.93
C ASP A 573 54.72 36.94 -5.63
N GLY A 574 55.62 36.32 -6.41
CA GLY A 574 56.72 37.00 -7.11
C GLY A 574 57.90 37.42 -6.22
N GLN A 575 57.88 37.05 -4.94
CA GLN A 575 58.96 37.36 -4.00
C GLN A 575 60.06 36.29 -4.04
N THR A 576 61.33 36.70 -4.16
CA THR A 576 62.48 35.79 -4.08
C THR A 576 62.59 35.19 -2.68
N TYR A 577 62.57 33.87 -2.55
CA TYR A 577 62.71 33.18 -1.25
C TYR A 577 64.03 32.42 -1.12
N ALA A 578 64.64 32.02 -2.23
CA ALA A 578 65.89 31.29 -2.26
C ALA A 578 66.72 31.62 -3.50
N ILE A 579 68.01 31.31 -3.43
CA ILE A 579 68.97 31.45 -4.53
C ILE A 579 69.53 30.07 -4.83
N ALA A 580 69.38 29.60 -6.06
CA ALA A 580 70.01 28.38 -6.55
C ALA A 580 71.28 28.75 -7.33
N THR A 581 72.36 28.02 -7.11
CA THR A 581 73.60 28.18 -7.86
C THR A 581 74.02 26.87 -8.49
N THR A 582 74.53 26.94 -9.72
CA THR A 582 75.23 25.83 -10.37
C THR A 582 76.67 26.28 -10.58
N GLU A 583 77.60 25.59 -9.94
CA GLU A 583 79.02 25.94 -9.89
C GLU A 583 79.83 24.83 -10.57
N ARG A 584 80.73 25.22 -11.47
CA ARG A 584 81.62 24.29 -12.18
C ARG A 584 83.07 24.73 -11.97
N GLU A 585 83.93 23.79 -11.63
CA GLU A 585 85.37 24.05 -11.49
C GLU A 585 85.95 24.43 -12.86
N GLU A 586 86.61 25.59 -12.89
CA GLU A 586 87.35 26.03 -14.07
C GLU A 586 88.73 25.39 -14.02
N MET A 587 88.94 24.30 -14.76
CA MET A 587 90.29 23.76 -14.95
C MET A 587 91.08 24.79 -15.74
N GLN A 588 92.13 25.36 -15.14
CA GLN A 588 93.14 26.09 -15.89
C GLN A 588 93.71 25.14 -16.93
N ASN A 589 93.32 25.33 -18.19
CA ASN A 589 94.02 24.72 -19.31
C ASN A 589 95.47 25.21 -19.22
N ALA A 590 96.36 24.29 -18.83
CA ALA A 590 97.76 24.41 -19.09
C ALA A 590 97.97 24.37 -20.60
N GLU A 591 98.02 25.54 -21.25
CA GLU A 591 98.69 25.74 -22.54
C GLU A 591 98.75 27.24 -22.89
N HIS A 592 99.84 27.90 -22.51
CA HIS A 592 100.68 28.76 -23.37
C HIS A 592 101.74 29.48 -22.50
N HIS A 593 102.86 28.79 -22.24
CA HIS A 593 104.17 29.21 -22.77
C HIS A 593 105.24 28.15 -22.58
#